data_AF-J9SB01-F1
#
_entry.id   AF-J9SB01-F1
#
_cell.length_a   1.000
_cell.length_b   1.000
_cell.length_c   1.000
_cell.angle_alpha   90.00
_cell.angle_beta   90.00
_cell.angle_gamma   90.00
#
_symmetry.space_group_name_H-M   'P 1'
#
loop_
_entity.id
_entity.type
_entity.pdbx_description
1 polymer ?
#
loop_
_entity_poly.entity_id
_entity_poly.type
_entity_poly.pdbx_seq_one_letter_code
_entity_poly.pdbx_strand_id
1 'polypeptide(L)'
;MRDHLADQALRLFDERGFDATTIEDIAAAVGMSSRTFFRYFATKEDVVIGDPGPFGEVVRDAAAARPEAETTWVMLRHAFDPVADSAVVANESGLRKMRVMMGTASLRARSVEKHNVWAVLLEPVVIARLHGSEETKSYRARTLIQAAIACLDVALVEWTLRGGSVSLATLLDEAFTIVASNSL
;
A
#
# COMPACT_ATOMS: atom_id res chain seq x y z
N MET A 1 8.91 17.94 -7.51
CA MET A 1 9.32 18.54 -6.22
C MET A 1 8.93 17.64 -5.04
N ARG A 2 7.65 17.26 -4.88
CA ARG A 2 7.19 16.33 -3.83
C ARG A 2 7.98 15.00 -3.80
N ASP A 3 8.14 14.36 -4.95
CA ASP A 3 8.82 13.05 -5.03
C ASP A 3 10.33 13.16 -4.72
N HIS A 4 10.96 14.25 -5.17
CA HIS A 4 12.37 14.52 -4.84
C HIS A 4 12.58 14.74 -3.33
N LEU A 5 11.65 15.47 -2.68
CA LEU A 5 11.67 15.66 -1.23
C LEU A 5 11.46 14.32 -0.49
N ALA A 6 10.53 13.48 -0.98
CA ALA A 6 10.31 12.16 -0.40
C ALA A 6 11.54 11.26 -0.52
N ASP A 7 12.21 11.25 -1.68
CA ASP A 7 13.41 10.46 -1.90
C ASP A 7 14.57 10.89 -0.98
N GLN A 8 14.79 12.19 -0.80
CA GLN A 8 15.81 12.69 0.14
C GLN A 8 15.49 12.35 1.59
N ALA A 9 14.22 12.46 2.00
CA ALA A 9 13.80 12.08 3.33
C ALA A 9 13.97 10.57 3.58
N LEU A 10 13.57 9.73 2.62
CA LEU A 10 13.74 8.28 2.66
C LEU A 10 15.22 7.88 2.80
N ARG A 11 16.12 8.58 2.11
CA ARG A 11 17.57 8.38 2.27
C ARG A 11 18.03 8.70 3.69
N LEU A 12 17.60 9.81 4.26
CA LEU A 12 17.94 10.16 5.66
C LEU A 12 17.36 9.16 6.66
N PHE A 13 16.13 8.69 6.44
CA PHE A 13 15.50 7.67 7.29
C PHE A 13 16.25 6.34 7.24
N ASP A 14 16.75 5.94 6.08
CA ASP A 14 17.53 4.70 5.90
C ASP A 14 18.94 4.84 6.51
N GLU A 15 19.56 6.02 6.42
CA GLU A 15 20.90 6.28 6.97
C GLU A 15 20.92 6.46 8.50
N ARG A 16 19.92 7.14 9.06
CA ARG A 16 19.91 7.59 10.47
C ARG A 16 18.81 6.94 11.32
N GLY A 17 17.87 6.25 10.68
CA GLY A 17 16.63 5.79 11.30
C GLY A 17 15.52 6.83 11.16
N PHE A 18 14.27 6.35 11.03
CA PHE A 18 13.10 7.22 10.94
C PHE A 18 13.01 8.11 12.17
N ASP A 19 12.94 7.55 13.38
CA ASP A 19 12.70 8.32 14.62
C ASP A 19 13.76 9.39 14.90
N ALA A 20 15.03 9.11 14.59
CA ALA A 20 16.14 10.04 14.82
C ALA A 20 16.22 11.19 13.81
N THR A 21 15.52 11.11 12.68
CA THR A 21 15.56 12.14 11.63
C THR A 21 14.45 13.18 11.84
N THR A 22 14.78 14.45 12.02
CA THR A 22 13.77 15.51 12.21
C THR A 22 13.26 16.09 10.88
N ILE A 23 12.14 16.82 10.90
CA ILE A 23 11.66 17.54 9.72
C ILE A 23 12.63 18.66 9.34
N GLU A 24 13.27 19.27 10.34
CA GLU A 24 14.30 20.29 10.19
C GLU A 24 15.52 19.72 9.46
N ASP A 25 15.96 18.50 9.80
CA ASP A 25 17.07 17.83 9.11
C ASP A 25 16.76 17.61 7.61
N ILE A 26 15.54 17.15 7.32
CA ILE A 26 15.09 16.90 5.95
C ILE A 26 15.02 18.22 5.18
N ALA A 27 14.39 19.24 5.77
CA ALA A 27 14.22 20.54 5.13
C ALA A 27 15.57 21.21 4.85
N ALA A 28 16.52 21.13 5.80
CA ALA A 28 17.87 21.62 5.62
C ALA A 28 18.62 20.89 4.49
N ALA A 29 18.46 19.56 4.38
CA ALA A 29 19.12 18.76 3.35
C ALA A 29 18.72 19.13 1.91
N VAL A 30 17.53 19.71 1.72
CA VAL A 30 17.03 20.18 0.41
C VAL A 30 16.98 21.71 0.29
N GLY A 31 17.55 22.44 1.26
CA GLY A 31 17.60 23.91 1.24
C GLY A 31 16.24 24.60 1.37
N MET A 32 15.30 24.03 2.14
CA MET A 32 13.99 24.63 2.39
C MET A 32 13.68 24.79 3.88
N SER A 33 12.61 25.54 4.20
CA SER A 33 12.10 25.67 5.57
C SER A 33 11.15 24.53 5.94
N SER A 34 10.99 24.21 7.23
CA SER A 34 9.96 23.26 7.71
C SER A 34 8.55 23.69 7.26
N ARG A 35 8.27 25.00 7.20
CA ARG A 35 7.00 25.53 6.66
C ARG A 35 6.78 25.12 5.20
N THR A 36 7.83 25.17 4.38
CA THR A 36 7.76 24.73 2.98
C THR A 36 7.55 23.22 2.89
N PHE A 37 8.21 22.44 3.74
CA PHE A 37 8.00 20.99 3.85
C PHE A 37 6.54 20.65 4.15
N PHE A 38 5.92 21.32 5.14
CA PHE A 38 4.53 21.09 5.52
C PHE A 38 3.49 21.42 4.44
N ARG A 39 3.88 22.15 3.38
CA ARG A 39 3.02 22.32 2.19
C ARG A 39 2.92 21.06 1.34
N TYR A 40 3.86 20.13 1.47
CA TYR A 40 3.89 18.87 0.73
C TYR A 40 3.41 17.70 1.59
N PHE A 41 3.81 17.64 2.85
CA PHE A 41 3.49 16.53 3.75
C PHE A 41 2.94 17.07 5.06
N ALA A 42 1.76 16.63 5.48
CA ALA A 42 1.15 17.11 6.72
C ALA A 42 1.90 16.55 7.95
N THR A 43 2.39 15.32 7.84
CA THR A 43 3.18 14.63 8.85
C THR A 43 4.47 14.06 8.26
N LYS A 44 5.40 13.66 9.13
CA LYS A 44 6.63 12.98 8.72
C LYS A 44 6.34 11.58 8.15
N GLU A 45 5.32 10.92 8.69
CA GLU A 45 4.82 9.63 8.24
C GLU A 45 4.27 9.70 6.80
N ASP A 46 3.60 10.80 6.43
CA ASP A 46 3.04 10.99 5.09
C ASP A 46 4.13 11.05 3.99
N VAL A 47 5.39 11.30 4.37
CA VAL A 47 6.53 11.21 3.45
C VAL A 47 6.74 9.77 2.98
N VAL A 48 6.56 8.81 3.89
CA VAL A 48 6.75 7.38 3.62
C VAL A 48 5.45 6.76 3.13
N ILE A 49 4.36 6.93 3.88
CA ILE A 49 3.09 6.26 3.58
C ILE A 49 2.41 6.87 2.36
N GLY A 50 2.56 8.19 2.15
CA GLY A 50 1.78 8.94 1.19
C GLY A 50 0.35 9.18 1.68
N ASP A 51 -0.46 9.82 0.83
CA ASP A 51 -1.89 9.97 1.11
C ASP A 51 -2.62 8.64 0.82
N PRO A 52 -3.29 8.03 1.81
CA PRO A 52 -3.99 6.77 1.62
C PRO A 52 -5.18 6.88 0.67
N GLY A 53 -5.82 8.05 0.57
CA GLY A 53 -7.05 8.26 -0.19
C GLY A 53 -6.87 8.06 -1.70
N PRO A 54 -6.06 8.89 -2.39
CA PRO A 54 -5.88 8.83 -3.84
C PRO A 54 -5.43 7.44 -4.34
N PHE A 55 -4.56 6.76 -3.58
CA PHE A 55 -4.13 5.42 -3.96
C PHE A 55 -5.22 4.37 -3.72
N GLY A 56 -6.00 4.50 -2.65
CA GLY A 56 -7.16 3.64 -2.42
C GLY A 56 -8.23 3.80 -3.50
N GLU A 57 -8.38 5.01 -4.05
CA GLU A 57 -9.25 5.28 -5.20
C GLU A 57 -8.75 4.58 -6.46
N VAL A 58 -7.44 4.61 -6.73
CA VAL A 58 -6.84 3.86 -7.85
C VAL A 58 -7.12 2.36 -7.74
N VAL A 59 -6.95 1.78 -6.55
CA VAL A 59 -7.23 0.36 -6.29
C VAL A 59 -8.73 0.05 -6.48
N ARG A 60 -9.61 0.91 -5.95
CA ARG A 60 -11.07 0.80 -6.14
C ARG A 60 -11.45 0.87 -7.62
N ASP A 61 -10.87 1.79 -8.38
CA ASP A 61 -11.20 1.99 -9.78
C ASP A 61 -10.69 0.82 -10.64
N ALA A 62 -9.52 0.27 -10.32
CA ALA A 62 -9.00 -0.94 -10.94
C ALA A 62 -9.92 -2.16 -10.70
N ALA A 63 -10.43 -2.30 -9.48
CA ALA A 63 -11.44 -3.30 -9.11
C ALA A 63 -12.75 -3.10 -9.90
N ALA A 64 -13.26 -1.87 -9.95
CA ALA A 64 -14.50 -1.54 -10.63
C ALA A 64 -14.43 -1.77 -12.15
N ALA A 65 -13.25 -1.59 -12.75
CA ALA A 65 -13.02 -1.82 -14.17
C ALA A 65 -12.91 -3.31 -14.57
N ARG A 66 -12.88 -4.25 -13.61
CA ARG A 66 -12.78 -5.68 -13.93
C ARG A 66 -14.08 -6.20 -14.57
N PRO A 67 -14.03 -7.14 -15.53
CA PRO A 67 -15.22 -7.79 -16.06
C PRO A 67 -16.09 -8.44 -14.97
N GLU A 68 -17.41 -8.45 -15.17
CA GLU A 68 -18.36 -9.11 -14.24
C GLU A 68 -18.17 -10.63 -14.18
N ALA A 69 -17.66 -11.24 -15.26
CA ALA A 69 -17.37 -12.66 -15.32
C ALA A 69 -16.21 -13.10 -14.39
N GLU A 70 -15.37 -12.15 -13.93
CA GLU A 70 -14.33 -12.46 -12.95
C GLU A 70 -14.94 -12.67 -11.56
N THR A 71 -14.50 -13.75 -10.90
CA THR A 71 -14.84 -13.97 -9.49
C THR A 71 -14.35 -12.81 -8.62
N THR A 72 -15.04 -12.54 -7.52
CA THR A 72 -14.66 -11.48 -6.58
C THR A 72 -13.22 -11.58 -6.09
N TRP A 73 -12.71 -12.80 -5.88
CA TRP A 73 -11.33 -13.03 -5.43
C TRP A 73 -10.29 -12.67 -6.50
N VAL A 74 -10.54 -13.07 -7.76
CA VAL A 74 -9.68 -12.70 -8.90
C VAL A 74 -9.71 -11.19 -9.15
N MET A 75 -10.90 -10.58 -9.07
CA MET A 75 -11.03 -9.13 -9.17
C MET A 75 -10.18 -8.40 -8.12
N LEU A 76 -10.21 -8.85 -6.85
CA LEU A 76 -9.42 -8.26 -5.77
C LEU A 76 -7.90 -8.43 -6.01
N ARG A 77 -7.46 -9.54 -6.61
CA ARG A 77 -6.07 -9.72 -7.01
C ARG A 77 -5.66 -8.66 -8.03
N HIS A 78 -6.44 -8.50 -9.09
CA HIS A 78 -6.15 -7.54 -10.16
C HIS A 78 -6.34 -6.08 -9.73
N ALA A 79 -7.14 -5.82 -8.69
CA ALA A 79 -7.27 -4.49 -8.10
C ALA A 79 -5.92 -3.92 -7.61
N PHE A 80 -4.95 -4.80 -7.30
CA PHE A 80 -3.61 -4.41 -6.88
C PHE A 80 -2.57 -4.31 -7.99
N ASP A 81 -2.93 -4.55 -9.26
CA ASP A 81 -1.99 -4.40 -10.39
C ASP A 81 -1.38 -2.98 -10.45
N PRO A 82 -2.13 -1.88 -10.23
CA PRO A 82 -1.52 -0.54 -10.18
C PRO A 82 -0.46 -0.37 -9.09
N VAL A 83 -0.50 -1.19 -8.03
CA VAL A 83 0.52 -1.21 -6.97
C VAL A 83 1.77 -1.91 -7.47
N ALA A 84 1.59 -3.10 -8.06
CA ALA A 84 2.67 -3.91 -8.61
C ALA A 84 3.40 -3.19 -9.76
N ASP A 85 2.66 -2.46 -10.58
CA ASP A 85 3.18 -1.72 -11.73
C ASP A 85 3.69 -0.31 -11.37
N SER A 86 3.56 0.10 -10.11
CA SER A 86 3.97 1.45 -9.71
C SER A 86 5.48 1.65 -9.86
N ALA A 87 5.87 2.84 -10.34
CA ALA A 87 7.28 3.21 -10.49
C ALA A 87 8.06 3.15 -9.15
N VAL A 88 7.37 3.17 -8.01
CA VAL A 88 7.96 2.96 -6.68
C VAL A 88 8.48 1.53 -6.56
N VAL A 89 7.70 0.52 -6.94
CA VAL A 89 8.11 -0.90 -6.88
C VAL A 89 9.15 -1.24 -7.97
N ALA A 90 9.34 -0.39 -8.97
CA ALA A 90 10.28 -0.61 -10.07
C ALA A 90 11.76 -0.30 -9.76
N ASN A 91 12.11 0.24 -8.57
CA ASN A 91 13.47 0.67 -8.28
C ASN A 91 13.87 0.57 -6.78
N GLU A 92 15.15 0.84 -6.50
CA GLU A 92 15.73 0.82 -5.14
C GLU A 92 15.06 1.80 -4.17
N SER A 93 14.44 2.88 -4.66
CA SER A 93 13.71 3.83 -3.81
C SER A 93 12.46 3.17 -3.18
N GLY A 94 11.78 2.27 -3.90
CA GLY A 94 10.68 1.48 -3.34
C GLY A 94 11.13 0.50 -2.28
N LEU A 95 12.23 -0.23 -2.53
CA LEU A 95 12.80 -1.14 -1.55
C LEU A 95 13.21 -0.40 -0.28
N ARG A 96 13.86 0.76 -0.43
CA ARG A 96 14.22 1.64 0.69
C ARG A 96 12.99 2.10 1.46
N LYS A 97 11.96 2.59 0.76
CA LYS A 97 10.67 2.97 1.37
C LYS A 97 10.08 1.83 2.18
N MET A 98 10.11 0.61 1.65
CA MET A 98 9.56 -0.53 2.36
C MET A 98 10.40 -0.96 3.56
N ARG A 99 11.74 -0.95 3.47
CA ARG A 99 12.62 -1.18 4.61
C ARG A 99 12.36 -0.20 5.75
N VAL A 100 12.26 1.10 5.44
CA VAL A 100 11.95 2.15 6.43
C VAL A 100 10.59 1.91 7.06
N MET A 101 9.56 1.63 6.24
CA MET A 101 8.20 1.39 6.72
C MET A 101 8.12 0.16 7.64
N MET A 102 8.72 -0.96 7.25
CA MET A 102 8.69 -2.21 8.02
C MET A 102 9.55 -2.15 9.29
N GLY A 103 10.68 -1.45 9.24
CA GLY A 103 11.58 -1.28 10.37
C GLY A 103 11.06 -0.35 11.48
N THR A 104 10.00 0.44 11.21
CA THR A 104 9.52 1.49 12.11
C THR A 104 8.11 1.20 12.60
N ALA A 105 7.90 1.19 13.93
CA ALA A 105 6.61 0.81 14.52
C ALA A 105 5.46 1.79 14.18
N SER A 106 5.71 3.10 14.25
CA SER A 106 4.71 4.13 13.92
C SER A 106 4.26 4.06 12.46
N LEU A 107 5.20 3.80 11.54
CA LEU A 107 4.90 3.63 10.11
C LEU A 107 4.09 2.37 9.83
N ARG A 108 4.37 1.25 10.51
CA ARG A 108 3.54 0.05 10.42
C ARG A 108 2.11 0.33 10.89
N ALA A 109 1.93 1.04 12.01
CA ALA A 109 0.60 1.43 12.49
C ALA A 109 -0.13 2.32 11.48
N ARG A 110 0.56 3.32 10.91
CA ARG A 110 0.02 4.20 9.88
C ARG A 110 -0.35 3.45 8.59
N SER A 111 0.39 2.39 8.23
CA SER A 111 0.05 1.53 7.09
C SER A 111 -1.26 0.77 7.31
N VAL A 112 -1.54 0.32 8.54
CA VAL A 112 -2.82 -0.32 8.88
C VAL A 112 -3.98 0.67 8.72
N GLU A 113 -3.80 1.92 9.18
CA GLU A 113 -4.80 2.98 8.97
C GLU A 113 -5.08 3.22 7.48
N LYS A 114 -4.02 3.25 6.65
CA LYS A 114 -4.16 3.32 5.18
C LYS A 114 -4.99 2.16 4.63
N HIS A 115 -4.71 0.93 5.06
CA HIS A 115 -5.44 -0.24 4.58
C HIS A 115 -6.91 -0.24 5.01
N ASN A 116 -7.23 0.30 6.19
CA ASN A 116 -8.62 0.51 6.59
C ASN A 116 -9.36 1.47 5.66
N VAL A 117 -8.71 2.55 5.21
CA VAL A 117 -9.29 3.47 4.21
C VAL A 117 -9.56 2.74 2.90
N TRP A 118 -8.61 1.93 2.41
CA TRP A 118 -8.81 1.16 1.18
C TRP A 118 -9.93 0.14 1.31
N ALA A 119 -10.05 -0.52 2.46
CA ALA A 119 -11.10 -1.48 2.72
C ALA A 119 -12.50 -0.84 2.62
N VAL A 120 -12.66 0.37 3.18
CA VAL A 120 -13.90 1.14 3.08
C VAL A 120 -14.20 1.52 1.62
N LEU A 121 -13.18 1.91 0.84
CA LEU A 121 -13.37 2.28 -0.57
C LEU A 121 -13.73 1.07 -1.45
N LEU A 122 -13.21 -0.11 -1.16
CA LEU A 122 -13.46 -1.34 -1.90
C LEU A 122 -14.80 -1.99 -1.57
N GLU A 123 -15.33 -1.79 -0.35
CA GLU A 123 -16.54 -2.46 0.13
C GLU A 123 -17.75 -2.31 -0.81
N PRO A 124 -18.09 -1.10 -1.31
CA PRO A 124 -19.21 -0.95 -2.25
C PRO A 124 -19.03 -1.73 -3.57
N VAL A 125 -17.81 -1.75 -4.10
CA VAL A 125 -17.48 -2.46 -5.35
C VAL A 125 -17.61 -3.97 -5.17
N VAL A 126 -17.17 -4.49 -4.02
CA VAL A 126 -17.24 -5.91 -3.71
C VAL A 126 -18.69 -6.34 -3.43
N ILE A 127 -19.45 -5.56 -2.65
CA ILE A 127 -20.87 -5.84 -2.35
C ILE A 127 -21.70 -5.97 -3.63
N ALA A 128 -21.43 -5.14 -4.65
CA ALA A 128 -22.14 -5.18 -5.92
C ALA A 128 -22.01 -6.52 -6.68
N ARG A 129 -20.95 -7.29 -6.41
CA ARG A 129 -20.70 -8.61 -7.04
C ARG A 129 -21.20 -9.80 -6.23
N LEU A 130 -21.68 -9.57 -5.02
CA LEU A 130 -22.08 -10.64 -4.11
C LEU A 130 -23.59 -10.86 -4.13
N HIS A 131 -23.98 -12.11 -3.91
CA HIS A 131 -25.39 -12.51 -3.77
C HIS A 131 -25.74 -12.81 -2.32
N GLY A 132 -27.01 -12.63 -1.96
CA GLY A 132 -27.55 -12.87 -0.62
C GLY A 132 -28.10 -11.62 0.05
N SER A 133 -28.43 -11.73 1.34
CA SER A 133 -28.88 -10.59 2.15
C SER A 133 -27.79 -9.54 2.31
N GLU A 134 -28.18 -8.28 2.62
CA GLU A 134 -27.21 -7.20 2.85
C GLU A 134 -26.17 -7.54 3.93
N GLU A 135 -26.59 -8.15 5.05
CA GLU A 135 -25.67 -8.61 6.10
C GLU A 135 -24.67 -9.65 5.59
N THR A 136 -25.14 -10.63 4.81
CA THR A 136 -24.28 -11.68 4.24
C THR A 136 -23.27 -11.09 3.27
N LYS A 137 -23.71 -10.15 2.42
CA LYS A 137 -22.84 -9.47 1.45
C LYS A 137 -21.77 -8.65 2.16
N SER A 138 -22.12 -7.82 3.15
CA SER A 138 -21.13 -7.01 3.88
C SER A 138 -20.12 -7.88 4.64
N TYR A 139 -20.57 -8.93 5.33
CA TYR A 139 -19.65 -9.85 6.03
C TYR A 139 -18.67 -10.54 5.06
N ARG A 140 -19.17 -11.03 3.92
CA ARG A 140 -18.34 -11.65 2.88
C ARG A 140 -17.39 -10.64 2.24
N ALA A 141 -17.88 -9.43 1.93
CA ALA A 141 -17.07 -8.37 1.33
C ALA A 141 -15.90 -8.00 2.22
N ARG A 142 -16.16 -7.69 3.49
CA ARG A 142 -15.13 -7.37 4.47
C ARG A 142 -14.11 -8.50 4.63
N THR A 143 -14.57 -9.74 4.70
CA THR A 143 -13.68 -10.91 4.82
C THR A 143 -12.74 -11.02 3.62
N LEU A 144 -13.29 -10.95 2.41
CA LEU A 144 -12.49 -11.04 1.17
C LEU A 144 -11.51 -9.86 1.03
N ILE A 145 -11.95 -8.64 1.33
CA ILE A 145 -11.11 -7.44 1.27
C ILE A 145 -9.94 -7.54 2.25
N GLN A 146 -10.20 -7.93 3.50
CA GLN A 146 -9.15 -8.03 4.51
C GLN A 146 -8.17 -9.17 4.19
N ALA A 147 -8.65 -10.30 3.66
CA ALA A 147 -7.78 -11.37 3.17
C ALA A 147 -6.91 -10.92 1.98
N ALA A 148 -7.48 -10.15 1.05
CA ALA A 148 -6.75 -9.61 -0.11
C ALA A 148 -5.68 -8.59 0.32
N ILE A 149 -6.00 -7.70 1.26
CA ILE A 149 -5.02 -6.76 1.85
C ILE A 149 -3.90 -7.52 2.55
N ALA A 150 -4.20 -8.57 3.32
CA ALA A 150 -3.18 -9.39 3.95
C ALA A 150 -2.25 -10.06 2.93
N CYS A 151 -2.78 -10.51 1.78
CA CYS A 151 -1.96 -11.03 0.68
C CYS A 151 -1.00 -9.96 0.14
N LEU A 152 -1.47 -8.72 -0.03
CA LEU A 152 -0.62 -7.60 -0.44
C LEU A 152 0.47 -7.30 0.59
N ASP A 153 0.14 -7.26 1.88
CA ASP A 153 1.08 -6.99 2.95
C ASP A 153 2.20 -8.03 2.98
N VAL A 154 1.84 -9.32 2.92
CA VAL A 154 2.81 -10.43 2.88
C VAL A 154 3.65 -10.37 1.61
N ALA A 155 3.04 -10.10 0.45
CA ALA A 155 3.77 -10.00 -0.82
C ALA A 155 4.78 -8.84 -0.82
N LEU A 156 4.43 -7.67 -0.26
CA LEU A 156 5.34 -6.52 -0.12
C LEU A 156 6.50 -6.81 0.84
N VAL A 157 6.23 -7.50 1.94
CA VAL A 157 7.25 -7.96 2.88
C VAL A 157 8.23 -8.90 2.18
N GLU A 158 7.71 -9.93 1.51
CA GLU A 158 8.54 -10.93 0.83
C GLU A 158 9.33 -10.31 -0.33
N TRP A 159 8.70 -9.42 -1.09
CA TRP A 159 9.35 -8.65 -2.15
C TRP A 159 10.57 -7.87 -1.61
N THR A 160 10.40 -7.25 -0.45
CA THR A 160 11.47 -6.50 0.23
C THR A 160 12.59 -7.43 0.72
N LEU A 161 12.25 -8.56 1.33
CA LEU A 161 13.22 -9.56 1.80
C LEU A 161 14.04 -10.17 0.65
N ARG A 162 13.41 -10.33 -0.52
CA ARG A 162 14.06 -10.82 -1.74
C ARG A 162 14.80 -9.73 -2.52
N GLY A 163 14.89 -8.50 -1.99
CA GLY A 163 15.55 -7.38 -2.64
C GLY A 163 14.97 -7.05 -4.01
N GLY A 164 13.67 -7.29 -4.22
CA GLY A 164 12.98 -7.07 -5.49
C GLY A 164 13.38 -8.00 -6.64
N SER A 165 14.11 -9.08 -6.35
CA SER A 165 14.54 -10.05 -7.38
C SER A 165 13.38 -10.85 -8.01
N VAL A 166 12.26 -10.94 -7.29
CA VAL A 166 11.00 -11.50 -7.79
C VAL A 166 9.99 -10.36 -7.87
N SER A 167 9.17 -10.32 -8.93
CA SER A 167 8.19 -9.25 -9.09
C SER A 167 7.10 -9.30 -8.02
N LEU A 168 6.58 -8.13 -7.61
CA LEU A 168 5.47 -8.07 -6.66
C LEU A 168 4.21 -8.75 -7.21
N ALA A 169 3.96 -8.66 -8.52
CA ALA A 169 2.84 -9.35 -9.17
C ALA A 169 2.91 -10.87 -8.99
N THR A 170 4.09 -11.47 -9.19
CA THR A 170 4.31 -12.91 -8.96
C THR A 170 4.03 -13.30 -7.50
N LEU A 171 4.52 -12.51 -6.54
CA LEU A 171 4.30 -12.78 -5.12
C LEU A 171 2.83 -12.60 -4.71
N LEU A 172 2.13 -11.64 -5.31
CA LEU A 172 0.68 -11.49 -5.13
C LEU A 172 -0.08 -12.69 -5.69
N ASP A 173 0.28 -13.20 -6.87
CA ASP A 173 -0.33 -14.41 -7.44
C ASP A 173 -0.13 -15.62 -6.53
N GLU A 174 1.08 -15.81 -6.02
CA GLU A 174 1.40 -16.87 -5.05
C GLU A 174 0.57 -16.73 -3.77
N ALA A 175 0.52 -15.54 -3.16
CA ALA A 175 -0.22 -15.30 -1.93
C ALA A 175 -1.74 -15.54 -2.10
N PHE A 176 -2.33 -15.04 -3.18
CA PHE A 176 -3.75 -15.24 -3.47
C PHE A 176 -4.08 -16.72 -3.76
N THR A 177 -3.16 -17.44 -4.41
CA THR A 177 -3.29 -18.88 -4.66
C THR A 177 -3.27 -19.67 -3.35
N ILE A 178 -2.35 -19.34 -2.43
CA ILE A 178 -2.25 -19.99 -1.11
C ILE A 178 -3.56 -19.83 -0.33
N VAL A 179 -4.13 -18.63 -0.26
CA VAL A 179 -5.39 -18.41 0.47
C VAL A 179 -6.55 -19.17 -0.19
N ALA A 180 -6.63 -19.15 -1.52
CA ALA A 180 -7.67 -19.87 -2.26
C ALA A 180 -7.60 -21.39 -2.06
N SER A 181 -6.40 -21.98 -2.03
CA SER A 181 -6.22 -23.43 -1.85
C SER A 181 -6.51 -23.92 -0.43
N ASN A 182 -6.53 -23.03 0.57
CA ASN A 182 -6.77 -23.36 1.98
C ASN A 182 -8.21 -23.06 2.45
N SER A 183 -9.06 -22.56 1.55
CA SER A 183 -10.49 -22.37 1.80
C SER A 183 -11.24 -23.67 1.47
N LEU A 184 -11.05 -24.70 2.32
CA LEU A 184 -11.77 -25.98 2.27
C LEU A 184 -13.19 -25.86 2.84
#